data_AF-A0A9X2F9W8-F1
#
_entry.id   AF-A0A9X2F9W8-F1
#
_cell.length_a   1.000
_cell.length_b   1.000
_cell.length_c   1.000
_cell.angle_alpha   90.00
_cell.angle_beta   90.00
_cell.angle_gamma   90.00
#
_symmetry.space_group_name_H-M   'P 1'
#
loop_
_entity.id
_entity.type
_entity.pdbx_description
1 polymer ?
#
loop_
_entity_poly.entity_id
_entity_poly.type
_entity_poly.pdbx_seq_one_letter_code
_entity_poly.pdbx_strand_id
1 'polypeptide(L)'
;MRRYFAIAGSLALALLLAAPVTADEKDDSIADTATEEEVNEEQTREQQRPVAPRSAFVPGSGWFLPGCSDDFEDESWSYSLRLPKSSYEQDDKQRGPGGISRNGLWHEGAKRGTPDIVRRIATPPGGIDGSIGALLFQTKDSGMPGRTTNEQMQDDLLMKFDSKLGRSIPVEWEPSCTVRVYLPEFDKWENRTGASFGMRADCRGRTPQGETDAFWPGMFLLFRSSTSRNIQQDYAQISIRSNNRGQDIRSLKITEPGWWTMGLSFSKDGMVHYYASPGVDDLTEEDYLGSNYPYGYKCLCMRNFFFNVANWDNGRSWSTPWVIDDPMVFVTPPTGMAAEDIYRKKGQRVPTYPITKKKDKEHGKYSNRGFFGLFR
;
A
#
# COMPACT_ATOMS: atom_id res chain seq x y z
N MET A 1 14.13 75.96 -10.02
CA MET A 1 15.10 76.85 -10.68
C MET A 1 16.29 76.02 -11.15
N ARG A 2 16.73 76.25 -12.40
CA ARG A 2 18.09 76.07 -12.99
C ARG A 2 18.94 74.87 -12.49
N ARG A 3 19.09 73.82 -13.30
CA ARG A 3 20.15 73.55 -14.31
C ARG A 3 21.49 73.09 -13.72
N TYR A 4 21.83 71.83 -14.07
CA TYR A 4 23.10 71.29 -14.59
C TYR A 4 24.44 71.71 -13.98
N PHE A 5 25.32 70.74 -13.70
CA PHE A 5 26.63 70.61 -14.36
C PHE A 5 27.19 69.18 -14.23
N ALA A 6 27.85 68.74 -15.30
CA ALA A 6 28.61 67.51 -15.45
C ALA A 6 30.13 67.81 -15.46
N ILE A 7 30.94 66.74 -15.53
CA ILE A 7 32.25 66.57 -16.22
C ILE A 7 33.40 66.03 -15.34
N ALA A 8 33.79 64.80 -15.67
CA ALA A 8 35.11 64.17 -15.95
C ALA A 8 36.46 64.62 -15.33
N GLY A 9 37.36 63.63 -15.20
CA GLY A 9 38.85 63.75 -15.30
C GLY A 9 39.61 63.03 -14.16
N SER A 10 40.08 61.78 -14.33
CA SER A 10 41.45 61.37 -14.77
C SER A 10 42.63 61.73 -13.84
N LEU A 11 43.36 60.74 -13.29
CA LEU A 11 44.81 60.47 -13.55
C LEU A 11 45.42 59.34 -12.68
N ALA A 12 46.25 58.51 -13.34
CA ALA A 12 47.53 57.89 -12.91
C ALA A 12 47.53 56.88 -11.72
N LEU A 13 48.40 55.87 -11.58
CA LEU A 13 49.70 55.53 -12.19
C LEU A 13 49.95 54.02 -11.97
N ALA A 14 50.74 53.39 -12.82
CA ALA A 14 51.08 51.97 -12.77
C ALA A 14 52.49 51.68 -12.20
N LEU A 15 52.65 50.41 -11.77
CA LEU A 15 53.82 49.52 -11.86
C LEU A 15 54.85 49.37 -10.70
N LEU A 16 55.32 48.10 -10.58
CA LEU A 16 56.46 47.49 -9.84
C LEU A 16 56.17 47.09 -8.36
N LEU A 17 56.42 45.87 -7.84
CA LEU A 17 57.32 44.75 -8.17
C LEU A 17 56.89 43.43 -7.49
N ALA A 18 57.54 42.33 -7.89
CA ALA A 18 57.23 40.91 -7.68
C ALA A 18 57.53 40.31 -6.27
N ALA A 19 56.72 39.29 -5.92
CA ALA A 19 56.93 37.97 -5.26
C ALA A 19 58.09 37.71 -4.26
N PRO A 20 58.12 36.59 -3.48
CA PRO A 20 57.12 35.51 -3.28
C PRO A 20 56.87 35.15 -1.79
N VAL A 21 55.73 34.52 -1.43
CA VAL A 21 55.69 33.61 -0.27
C VAL A 21 54.78 32.42 -0.57
N THR A 22 55.34 31.27 -0.26
CA THR A 22 54.98 29.85 -0.40
C THR A 22 53.52 29.47 -0.12
N ALA A 23 52.99 28.64 -1.02
CA ALA A 23 51.81 27.82 -0.79
C ALA A 23 52.16 26.66 0.16
N ASP A 24 51.29 26.42 1.14
CA ASP A 24 51.26 25.23 1.96
C ASP A 24 50.01 24.45 1.54
N GLU A 25 50.21 23.25 1.01
CA GLU A 25 49.16 22.33 0.58
C GLU A 25 48.39 21.80 1.80
N LYS A 26 47.07 21.95 1.79
CA LYS A 26 46.18 21.02 2.49
C LYS A 26 45.10 20.52 1.55
N ASP A 27 45.28 19.26 1.23
CA ASP A 27 44.40 18.31 0.58
C ASP A 27 43.05 18.20 1.33
N ASP A 28 41.96 18.55 0.65
CA ASP A 28 40.59 18.19 1.00
C ASP A 28 39.94 17.60 -0.26
N SER A 29 40.33 16.36 -0.57
CA SER A 29 39.68 15.53 -1.59
C SER A 29 39.12 14.25 -0.96
N ILE A 30 38.02 14.37 -0.20
CA ILE A 30 37.15 13.21 0.06
C ILE A 30 36.12 13.18 -1.07
N ALA A 31 36.56 12.66 -2.22
CA ALA A 31 35.67 12.17 -3.25
C ALA A 31 35.17 10.79 -2.83
N ASP A 32 33.86 10.66 -2.69
CA ASP A 32 33.15 9.42 -2.41
C ASP A 32 33.17 8.57 -3.69
N THR A 33 34.28 7.85 -3.92
CA THR A 33 34.39 6.86 -5.00
C THR A 33 34.03 5.50 -4.44
N ALA A 34 32.73 5.22 -4.39
CA ALA A 34 32.28 3.83 -4.36
C ALA A 34 32.83 3.14 -5.62
N THR A 35 33.52 2.03 -5.43
CA THR A 35 34.12 1.27 -6.54
C THR A 35 33.00 0.60 -7.36
N GLU A 36 33.20 0.41 -8.66
CA GLU A 36 32.24 -0.29 -9.53
C GLU A 36 31.92 -1.71 -9.02
N GLU A 37 32.81 -2.32 -8.23
CA GLU A 37 32.58 -3.60 -7.54
C GLU A 37 31.60 -3.47 -6.36
N GLU A 38 31.68 -2.43 -5.53
CA GLU A 38 30.73 -2.20 -4.41
C GLU A 38 29.32 -1.86 -4.91
N VAL A 39 29.21 -1.08 -6.00
CA VAL A 39 27.91 -0.80 -6.64
C VAL A 39 27.32 -2.08 -7.24
N ASN A 40 28.15 -2.96 -7.81
CA ASN A 40 27.71 -4.26 -8.31
C ASN A 40 27.31 -5.23 -7.18
N GLU A 41 28.02 -5.26 -6.04
CA GLU A 41 27.68 -6.11 -4.89
C GLU A 41 26.39 -5.67 -4.18
N GLU A 42 26.13 -4.37 -4.07
CA GLU A 42 24.87 -3.86 -3.52
C GLU A 42 23.68 -4.13 -4.46
N GLN A 43 23.87 -3.99 -5.78
CA GLN A 43 22.89 -4.37 -6.80
C GLN A 43 22.64 -5.89 -6.89
N THR A 44 23.67 -6.73 -6.72
CA THR A 44 23.49 -8.21 -6.74
C THR A 44 22.91 -8.76 -5.46
N ARG A 45 23.09 -8.12 -4.29
CA ARG A 45 22.37 -8.48 -3.06
C ARG A 45 20.90 -8.05 -3.08
N GLU A 46 20.54 -7.01 -3.83
CA GLU A 46 19.18 -6.45 -3.88
C GLU A 46 18.14 -7.31 -4.62
N GLN A 47 18.53 -8.41 -5.30
CA GLN A 47 17.64 -9.11 -6.23
C GLN A 47 17.49 -10.62 -6.05
N GLN A 48 18.08 -11.25 -5.03
CA GLN A 48 17.73 -12.65 -4.76
C GLN A 48 16.37 -12.72 -4.07
N ARG A 49 15.33 -13.04 -4.87
CA ARG A 49 14.00 -13.38 -4.35
C ARG A 49 14.15 -14.51 -3.31
N PRO A 50 13.46 -14.43 -2.15
CA PRO A 50 13.55 -15.47 -1.16
C PRO A 50 13.00 -16.79 -1.72
N VAL A 51 13.41 -17.93 -1.15
CA VAL A 51 12.82 -19.22 -1.50
C VAL A 51 11.50 -19.41 -0.74
N ALA A 52 10.44 -19.80 -1.45
CA ALA A 52 9.14 -20.06 -0.85
C ALA A 52 9.21 -21.28 0.11
N PRO A 53 8.67 -21.19 1.34
CA PRO A 53 8.56 -22.35 2.21
C PRO A 53 7.56 -23.36 1.62
N ARG A 54 7.69 -24.64 1.96
CA ARG A 54 6.80 -25.71 1.46
C ARG A 54 5.30 -25.47 1.71
N SER A 55 4.95 -24.69 2.73
CA SER A 55 3.56 -24.34 3.04
C SER A 55 3.01 -23.19 2.18
N ALA A 56 3.88 -22.43 1.52
CA ALA A 56 3.45 -21.39 0.60
C ALA A 56 2.82 -21.99 -0.64
N PHE A 57 1.79 -21.32 -1.13
CA PHE A 57 1.16 -21.62 -2.39
C PHE A 57 0.85 -20.32 -3.12
N VAL A 58 0.77 -20.40 -4.44
CA VAL A 58 0.58 -19.25 -5.30
C VAL A 58 -0.86 -18.74 -5.19
N PRO A 59 -1.08 -17.46 -4.83
CA PRO A 59 -2.42 -16.88 -4.79
C PRO A 59 -3.04 -16.88 -6.20
N GLY A 60 -4.36 -17.07 -6.27
CA GLY A 60 -5.03 -17.39 -7.55
C GLY A 60 -5.30 -18.88 -7.74
N SER A 61 -4.70 -19.73 -6.89
CA SER A 61 -4.97 -21.16 -6.89
C SER A 61 -6.26 -21.52 -6.15
N GLY A 62 -6.93 -22.57 -6.61
CA GLY A 62 -8.14 -23.13 -5.98
C GLY A 62 -9.42 -22.73 -6.70
N TRP A 63 -10.54 -22.73 -5.97
CA TRP A 63 -11.84 -22.39 -6.50
C TRP A 63 -12.05 -20.88 -6.44
N PHE A 64 -12.26 -20.29 -7.61
CA PHE A 64 -12.64 -18.89 -7.78
C PHE A 64 -14.02 -18.61 -7.18
N LEU A 65 -14.14 -17.49 -6.46
CA LEU A 65 -15.39 -17.03 -5.86
C LEU A 65 -15.92 -15.78 -6.60
N PRO A 66 -16.71 -15.95 -7.68
CA PRO A 66 -17.17 -14.83 -8.50
C PRO A 66 -18.02 -13.83 -7.72
N GLY A 67 -18.92 -14.30 -6.84
CA GLY A 67 -19.74 -13.41 -6.01
C GLY A 67 -18.97 -12.66 -4.91
N CYS A 68 -17.67 -12.92 -4.79
CA CYS A 68 -16.74 -12.32 -3.83
C CYS A 68 -15.61 -11.53 -4.52
N SER A 69 -15.71 -11.35 -5.84
CA SER A 69 -14.72 -10.71 -6.72
C SER A 69 -15.43 -9.64 -7.57
N ASP A 70 -14.68 -8.76 -8.24
CA ASP A 70 -15.25 -7.73 -9.13
C ASP A 70 -14.31 -7.53 -10.32
N ASP A 71 -14.79 -7.81 -11.53
CA ASP A 71 -14.04 -7.59 -12.78
C ASP A 71 -14.27 -6.17 -13.34
N PHE A 72 -15.17 -5.40 -12.72
CA PHE A 72 -15.59 -4.07 -13.16
C PHE A 72 -16.12 -3.99 -14.58
N GLU A 73 -16.52 -5.09 -15.21
CA GLU A 73 -16.93 -5.06 -16.62
C GLU A 73 -18.33 -4.47 -16.82
N ASP A 74 -19.18 -4.52 -15.79
CA ASP A 74 -20.50 -3.89 -15.80
C ASP A 74 -20.39 -2.36 -15.93
N GLU A 75 -20.73 -1.80 -17.10
CA GLU A 75 -20.75 -0.35 -17.35
C GLU A 75 -21.65 0.42 -16.39
N SER A 76 -22.61 -0.27 -15.78
CA SER A 76 -23.57 0.30 -14.84
C SER A 76 -23.08 0.27 -13.38
N TRP A 77 -21.85 -0.21 -13.15
CA TRP A 77 -21.13 -0.13 -11.89
C TRP A 77 -21.01 1.32 -11.43
N SER A 78 -21.29 1.55 -10.15
CA SER A 78 -21.22 2.87 -9.55
C SER A 78 -20.96 2.77 -8.05
N TYR A 79 -20.35 3.80 -7.50
CA TYR A 79 -20.14 3.95 -6.06
C TYR A 79 -20.94 5.14 -5.54
N SER A 80 -21.78 4.87 -4.54
CA SER A 80 -22.52 5.90 -3.83
C SER A 80 -21.66 6.43 -2.69
N LEU A 81 -20.98 7.55 -2.92
CA LEU A 81 -20.28 8.27 -1.85
C LEU A 81 -21.30 8.80 -0.83
N ARG A 82 -21.03 8.59 0.46
CA ARG A 82 -21.87 9.10 1.56
C ARG A 82 -20.98 9.84 2.54
N LEU A 83 -21.30 11.11 2.76
CA LEU A 83 -20.53 12.01 3.61
C LEU A 83 -21.35 12.44 4.82
N PRO A 84 -20.70 12.76 5.96
CA PRO A 84 -19.25 12.71 6.20
C PRO A 84 -18.71 11.28 6.36
N LYS A 85 -17.48 11.02 5.84
CA LYS A 85 -16.79 9.72 5.98
C LYS A 85 -16.35 9.43 7.42
N SER A 86 -16.18 8.16 7.76
CA SER A 86 -15.70 7.71 9.08
C SER A 86 -14.25 8.15 9.35
N SER A 87 -13.90 8.38 10.61
CA SER A 87 -12.52 8.71 11.04
C SER A 87 -12.23 8.17 12.44
N TYR A 88 -12.80 7.00 12.77
CA TYR A 88 -12.70 6.38 14.09
C TYR A 88 -11.26 6.22 14.58
N GLU A 89 -10.29 5.99 13.71
CA GLU A 89 -8.88 5.92 14.12
C GLU A 89 -8.34 7.29 14.61
N GLN A 90 -8.84 8.39 14.06
CA GLN A 90 -8.37 9.75 14.35
C GLN A 90 -9.17 10.39 15.50
N ASP A 91 -10.48 10.16 15.59
CA ASP A 91 -11.36 10.88 16.52
C ASP A 91 -12.45 10.02 17.18
N ASP A 92 -12.33 8.69 17.11
CA ASP A 92 -13.31 7.72 17.64
C ASP A 92 -14.74 7.87 17.06
N LYS A 93 -14.91 8.55 15.92
CA LYS A 93 -16.19 8.66 15.23
C LYS A 93 -16.27 7.76 14.00
N GLN A 94 -16.97 6.66 14.18
CA GLN A 94 -17.51 5.90 13.06
C GLN A 94 -18.78 6.60 12.57
N ARG A 95 -18.85 6.93 11.27
CA ARG A 95 -19.98 7.68 10.69
C ARG A 95 -20.76 6.77 9.74
N GLY A 96 -22.08 6.93 9.74
CA GLY A 96 -22.97 6.10 8.96
C GLY A 96 -24.18 6.88 8.44
N PRO A 97 -24.80 6.45 7.33
CA PRO A 97 -24.40 5.30 6.51
C PRO A 97 -23.14 5.59 5.66
N GLY A 98 -22.21 4.63 5.60
CA GLY A 98 -20.99 4.75 4.80
C GLY A 98 -21.23 4.53 3.29
N GLY A 99 -20.22 4.89 2.50
CA GLY A 99 -20.21 4.66 1.05
C GLY A 99 -20.32 3.19 0.66
N ILE A 100 -20.95 2.93 -0.50
CA ILE A 100 -21.20 1.57 -0.99
C ILE A 100 -21.30 1.51 -2.53
N SER A 101 -20.79 0.45 -3.16
CA SER A 101 -21.01 0.19 -4.59
C SER A 101 -22.40 -0.35 -4.89
N ARG A 102 -22.87 -0.17 -6.13
CA ARG A 102 -24.16 -0.68 -6.60
C ARG A 102 -24.28 -2.20 -6.50
N ASN A 103 -23.19 -2.94 -6.80
CA ASN A 103 -23.16 -4.39 -6.63
C ASN A 103 -23.07 -4.80 -5.14
N GLY A 104 -22.91 -3.85 -4.20
CA GLY A 104 -22.87 -4.08 -2.76
C GLY A 104 -21.59 -4.77 -2.25
N LEU A 105 -20.54 -4.83 -3.07
CA LEU A 105 -19.28 -5.47 -2.71
C LEU A 105 -18.26 -4.48 -2.11
N TRP A 106 -18.22 -3.23 -2.57
CA TRP A 106 -17.28 -2.21 -2.10
C TRP A 106 -17.91 -1.30 -1.06
N HIS A 107 -17.21 -1.07 0.05
CA HIS A 107 -17.70 -0.30 1.18
C HIS A 107 -16.62 0.61 1.75
N GLU A 108 -17.08 1.72 2.32
CA GLU A 108 -16.26 2.60 3.14
C GLU A 108 -15.65 1.88 4.35
N GLY A 109 -14.41 2.23 4.69
CA GLY A 109 -13.76 1.76 5.91
C GLY A 109 -14.33 2.43 7.16
N ALA A 110 -14.84 1.63 8.09
CA ALA A 110 -15.35 2.11 9.38
C ALA A 110 -14.29 2.86 10.22
N LYS A 111 -13.00 2.58 9.99
CA LYS A 111 -11.90 3.20 10.76
C LYS A 111 -11.44 4.53 10.19
N ARG A 112 -11.31 4.63 8.87
CA ARG A 112 -10.56 5.70 8.21
C ARG A 112 -11.30 6.34 7.05
N GLY A 113 -12.55 5.95 6.79
CA GLY A 113 -13.35 6.53 5.72
C GLY A 113 -13.08 5.90 4.36
N THR A 114 -13.45 6.61 3.30
CA THR A 114 -13.40 6.18 1.89
C THR A 114 -12.68 7.25 1.08
N PRO A 115 -11.98 6.87 -0.02
CA PRO A 115 -11.43 7.85 -0.95
C PRO A 115 -12.52 8.80 -1.48
N ASP A 116 -12.13 10.04 -1.78
CA ASP A 116 -13.06 11.08 -2.26
C ASP A 116 -13.52 10.79 -3.70
N ILE A 117 -12.69 10.10 -4.49
CA ILE A 117 -13.03 9.57 -5.80
C ILE A 117 -13.00 8.04 -5.70
N VAL A 118 -14.11 7.41 -6.10
CA VAL A 118 -14.21 5.96 -6.35
C VAL A 118 -15.08 5.80 -7.60
N ARG A 119 -14.49 5.41 -8.73
CA ARG A 119 -15.16 5.49 -10.03
C ARG A 119 -14.67 4.42 -11.00
N ARG A 120 -15.60 3.73 -11.66
CA ARG A 120 -15.29 2.89 -12.82
C ARG A 120 -14.77 3.77 -13.95
N ILE A 121 -13.66 3.36 -14.54
CA ILE A 121 -13.04 3.97 -15.72
C ILE A 121 -12.83 2.90 -16.79
N ALA A 122 -12.49 3.32 -18.00
CA ALA A 122 -11.94 2.39 -18.98
C ALA A 122 -10.60 1.85 -18.50
N THR A 123 -10.32 0.58 -18.79
CA THR A 123 -9.07 -0.08 -18.43
C THR A 123 -7.88 0.66 -19.05
N PRO A 124 -6.88 1.08 -18.25
CA PRO A 124 -5.66 1.67 -18.78
C PRO A 124 -4.95 0.77 -19.81
N PRO A 125 -4.19 1.36 -20.76
CA PRO A 125 -3.41 0.59 -21.73
C PRO A 125 -2.52 -0.47 -21.06
N GLY A 126 -2.37 -1.62 -21.71
CA GLY A 126 -1.61 -2.76 -21.18
C GLY A 126 -2.33 -3.56 -20.10
N GLY A 127 -3.62 -3.30 -19.87
CA GLY A 127 -4.46 -4.09 -18.97
C GLY A 127 -4.77 -5.49 -19.51
N ILE A 128 -5.61 -6.24 -18.79
CA ILE A 128 -6.03 -7.59 -19.19
C ILE A 128 -6.69 -7.54 -20.58
N ASP A 129 -6.38 -8.50 -21.44
CA ASP A 129 -6.96 -8.54 -22.78
C ASP A 129 -8.49 -8.66 -22.72
N GLY A 130 -9.17 -7.80 -23.47
CA GLY A 130 -10.63 -7.70 -23.45
C GLY A 130 -11.26 -6.98 -22.26
N SER A 131 -10.49 -6.58 -21.23
CA SER A 131 -11.01 -5.79 -20.11
C SER A 131 -11.43 -4.39 -20.58
N ILE A 132 -12.67 -4.00 -20.26
CA ILE A 132 -13.24 -2.69 -20.62
C ILE A 132 -13.54 -1.82 -19.40
N GLY A 133 -13.37 -2.35 -18.19
CA GLY A 133 -13.59 -1.64 -16.94
C GLY A 133 -12.46 -1.84 -15.94
N ALA A 134 -12.11 -0.75 -15.24
CA ALA A 134 -11.23 -0.79 -14.08
C ALA A 134 -11.72 0.20 -13.02
N LEU A 135 -11.17 0.15 -11.82
CA LEU A 135 -11.57 1.01 -10.71
C LEU A 135 -10.49 2.03 -10.37
N LEU A 136 -10.79 3.32 -10.58
CA LEU A 136 -9.99 4.45 -10.09
C LEU A 136 -10.44 4.84 -8.69
N PHE A 137 -9.46 5.07 -7.81
CA PHE A 137 -9.69 5.80 -6.56
C PHE A 137 -8.55 6.72 -6.17
N GLN A 138 -8.93 7.84 -5.56
CA GLN A 138 -8.02 8.91 -5.19
C GLN A 138 -8.61 9.69 -4.02
N THR A 139 -7.75 10.21 -3.15
CA THR A 139 -8.17 11.02 -2.00
C THR A 139 -7.40 12.31 -1.92
N LYS A 140 -8.04 13.34 -1.37
CA LYS A 140 -7.48 14.65 -1.08
C LYS A 140 -7.72 15.03 0.38
N ASP A 141 -8.96 14.85 0.84
CA ASP A 141 -9.43 15.28 2.15
C ASP A 141 -9.53 14.07 3.10
N SER A 142 -8.45 13.29 3.23
CA SER A 142 -8.40 12.10 4.10
C SER A 142 -8.34 12.47 5.59
N GLY A 143 -8.54 11.49 6.47
CA GLY A 143 -8.55 11.74 7.92
C GLY A 143 -9.89 12.29 8.43
N MET A 144 -9.87 13.35 9.24
CA MET A 144 -11.09 13.87 9.88
C MET A 144 -11.88 14.79 8.93
N PRO A 145 -13.16 14.50 8.64
CA PRO A 145 -13.97 15.36 7.79
C PRO A 145 -14.01 16.83 8.26
N GLY A 146 -13.78 17.75 7.33
CA GLY A 146 -13.80 19.20 7.59
C GLY A 146 -12.58 19.72 8.36
N ARG A 147 -11.51 18.94 8.49
CA ARG A 147 -10.25 19.35 9.14
C ARG A 147 -9.06 18.83 8.35
N THR A 148 -8.09 19.71 8.11
CA THR A 148 -6.76 19.32 7.64
C THR A 148 -5.84 19.13 8.83
N THR A 149 -5.12 18.02 8.87
CA THR A 149 -4.17 17.68 9.93
C THR A 149 -2.74 18.09 9.61
N ASN A 150 -2.42 18.31 8.33
CA ASN A 150 -1.07 18.52 7.81
C ASN A 150 -0.13 17.38 8.22
N GLU A 151 -0.64 16.16 8.18
CA GLU A 151 0.07 14.91 8.42
C GLU A 151 -0.24 13.91 7.30
N GLN A 152 0.53 12.82 7.22
CA GLN A 152 0.16 11.72 6.34
C GLN A 152 -1.09 11.04 6.89
N MET A 153 -2.14 11.01 6.09
CA MET A 153 -3.39 10.32 6.38
C MET A 153 -3.67 9.29 5.30
N GLN A 154 -4.72 8.50 5.51
CA GLN A 154 -5.16 7.50 4.55
C GLN A 154 -6.65 7.23 4.66
N ASP A 155 -7.26 6.86 3.55
CA ASP A 155 -8.60 6.30 3.48
C ASP A 155 -8.55 4.81 3.12
N ASP A 156 -9.63 4.08 3.41
CA ASP A 156 -9.74 2.65 3.15
C ASP A 156 -10.90 2.37 2.19
N LEU A 157 -10.70 1.46 1.22
CA LEU A 157 -11.76 0.96 0.36
C LEU A 157 -11.84 -0.57 0.48
N LEU A 158 -12.95 -1.07 1.04
CA LEU A 158 -13.08 -2.47 1.44
C LEU A 158 -13.96 -3.25 0.46
N MET A 159 -13.42 -4.32 -0.11
CA MET A 159 -14.17 -5.35 -0.80
C MET A 159 -14.70 -6.35 0.23
N LYS A 160 -15.97 -6.16 0.62
CA LYS A 160 -16.63 -6.90 1.69
C LYS A 160 -17.21 -8.23 1.23
N PHE A 161 -16.34 -9.15 0.83
CA PHE A 161 -16.78 -10.48 0.44
C PHE A 161 -17.43 -11.25 1.60
N ASP A 162 -17.11 -10.98 2.87
CA ASP A 162 -17.78 -11.66 4.01
C ASP A 162 -19.29 -11.47 4.01
N SER A 163 -19.76 -10.33 3.50
CA SER A 163 -21.16 -9.96 3.45
C SER A 163 -21.88 -10.68 2.31
N LYS A 164 -21.17 -10.96 1.21
CA LYS A 164 -21.66 -11.78 0.09
C LYS A 164 -21.64 -13.27 0.41
N LEU A 165 -20.59 -13.73 1.06
CA LEU A 165 -20.39 -15.11 1.46
C LEU A 165 -21.26 -15.49 2.68
N GLY A 166 -21.61 -14.52 3.52
CA GLY A 166 -22.35 -14.69 4.77
C GLY A 166 -21.51 -15.24 5.93
N ARG A 167 -20.19 -15.34 5.77
CA ARG A 167 -19.22 -15.87 6.74
C ARG A 167 -17.81 -15.33 6.46
N SER A 168 -16.90 -15.54 7.42
CA SER A 168 -15.45 -15.43 7.19
C SER A 168 -14.92 -16.73 6.57
N ILE A 169 -13.81 -16.66 5.83
CA ILE A 169 -13.16 -17.83 5.23
C ILE A 169 -12.09 -18.37 6.21
N PRO A 170 -12.25 -19.58 6.76
CA PRO A 170 -11.23 -20.23 7.60
C PRO A 170 -9.90 -20.42 6.85
N VAL A 171 -8.76 -20.32 7.53
CA VAL A 171 -7.45 -20.62 6.90
C VAL A 171 -7.28 -22.09 6.51
N GLU A 172 -8.09 -22.97 7.11
CA GLU A 172 -8.20 -24.37 6.72
C GLU A 172 -8.66 -24.54 5.27
N TRP A 173 -9.30 -23.52 4.69
CA TRP A 173 -9.72 -23.48 3.29
C TRP A 173 -8.68 -22.79 2.40
N GLU A 174 -7.48 -22.52 2.92
CA GLU A 174 -6.37 -21.87 2.20
C GLU A 174 -6.82 -20.70 1.32
N PRO A 175 -7.44 -19.65 1.91
CA PRO A 175 -7.90 -18.52 1.11
C PRO A 175 -6.72 -17.85 0.42
N SER A 176 -6.98 -17.25 -0.74
CA SER A 176 -6.07 -16.32 -1.38
C SER A 176 -6.83 -15.22 -2.11
N CYS A 177 -6.15 -14.13 -2.40
CA CYS A 177 -6.69 -13.06 -3.23
C CYS A 177 -5.61 -12.46 -4.12
N THR A 178 -6.01 -12.02 -5.31
CA THR A 178 -5.15 -11.37 -6.31
C THR A 178 -5.80 -10.07 -6.78
N VAL A 179 -5.00 -9.17 -7.36
CA VAL A 179 -5.47 -7.93 -7.98
C VAL A 179 -4.44 -7.44 -8.98
N ARG A 180 -4.89 -6.80 -10.05
CA ARG A 180 -4.02 -6.06 -10.97
C ARG A 180 -4.04 -4.60 -10.56
N VAL A 181 -2.87 -4.01 -10.38
CA VAL A 181 -2.70 -2.61 -9.96
C VAL A 181 -1.97 -1.88 -11.06
N TYR A 182 -2.57 -0.84 -11.59
CA TYR A 182 -1.91 0.05 -12.54
C TYR A 182 -1.18 1.15 -11.77
N LEU A 183 0.14 1.14 -11.87
CA LEU A 183 1.01 2.20 -11.36
C LEU A 183 1.12 3.25 -12.48
N PRO A 184 0.58 4.47 -12.32
CA PRO A 184 0.79 5.52 -13.31
C PRO A 184 2.28 5.93 -13.32
N GLU A 185 2.68 6.64 -14.37
CA GLU A 185 4.00 7.29 -14.45
C GLU A 185 4.32 8.05 -13.16
N PHE A 186 5.59 8.00 -12.71
CA PHE A 186 5.98 8.57 -11.41
C PHE A 186 5.72 10.07 -11.29
N ASP A 187 5.67 10.81 -12.41
CA ASP A 187 5.31 12.23 -12.44
C ASP A 187 3.84 12.52 -12.05
N LYS A 188 2.98 11.49 -12.04
CA LYS A 188 1.58 11.55 -11.58
C LYS A 188 1.40 11.18 -10.11
N TRP A 189 2.46 10.73 -9.45
CA TRP A 189 2.36 10.36 -8.05
C TRP A 189 2.26 11.60 -7.17
N GLU A 190 1.63 11.46 -6.01
CA GLU A 190 1.78 12.48 -4.97
C GLU A 190 3.28 12.68 -4.72
N ASN A 191 3.79 13.90 -4.92
CA ASN A 191 5.22 14.18 -4.80
C ASN A 191 5.66 14.20 -3.32
N ARG A 192 5.71 13.03 -2.71
CA ARG A 192 6.05 12.79 -1.32
C ARG A 192 6.59 11.39 -1.15
N THR A 193 7.76 11.28 -0.52
CA THR A 193 8.29 9.99 -0.08
C THR A 193 7.47 9.44 1.08
N GLY A 194 7.04 8.17 0.99
CA GLY A 194 6.26 7.49 2.02
C GLY A 194 5.22 6.53 1.46
N ALA A 195 4.31 6.05 2.32
CA ALA A 195 3.23 5.19 1.88
C ALA A 195 2.31 5.92 0.89
N SER A 196 2.00 5.29 -0.24
CA SER A 196 1.04 5.82 -1.23
C SER A 196 -0.15 4.88 -1.41
N PHE A 197 0.09 3.58 -1.48
CA PHE A 197 -0.95 2.55 -1.64
C PHE A 197 -0.69 1.34 -0.77
N GLY A 198 -1.76 0.69 -0.33
CA GLY A 198 -1.68 -0.59 0.37
C GLY A 198 -2.70 -1.59 -0.17
N MET A 199 -2.27 -2.84 -0.36
CA MET A 199 -3.13 -4.00 -0.61
C MET A 199 -3.14 -4.86 0.65
N ARG A 200 -4.30 -5.10 1.26
CA ARG A 200 -4.39 -5.73 2.58
C ARG A 200 -5.61 -6.63 2.73
N ALA A 201 -5.56 -7.52 3.73
CA ALA A 201 -6.69 -8.34 4.14
C ALA A 201 -7.15 -8.00 5.56
N ASP A 202 -8.46 -8.07 5.83
CA ASP A 202 -9.03 -8.04 7.18
C ASP A 202 -9.08 -9.46 7.72
N CYS A 203 -8.35 -9.75 8.79
CA CYS A 203 -8.20 -11.09 9.34
C CYS A 203 -8.53 -11.14 10.83
N ARG A 204 -8.88 -12.34 11.30
CA ARG A 204 -8.82 -12.69 12.72
C ARG A 204 -7.63 -13.60 12.94
N GLY A 205 -6.86 -13.33 13.98
CA GLY A 205 -5.65 -14.09 14.29
C GLY A 205 -5.52 -14.35 15.78
N ARG A 206 -4.79 -15.43 16.11
CA ARG A 206 -4.37 -15.73 17.47
C ARG A 206 -3.06 -15.02 17.79
N THR A 207 -3.06 -14.20 18.82
CA THR A 207 -1.86 -13.49 19.31
C THR A 207 -0.86 -14.47 19.95
N PRO A 208 0.41 -14.07 20.16
CA PRO A 208 1.36 -14.87 20.94
C PRO A 208 0.87 -15.21 22.36
N GLN A 209 -0.02 -14.39 22.93
CA GLN A 209 -0.63 -14.58 24.24
C GLN A 209 -1.85 -15.52 24.20
N GLY A 210 -2.24 -16.03 23.03
CA GLY A 210 -3.36 -16.96 22.86
C GLY A 210 -4.73 -16.31 22.67
N GLU A 211 -4.81 -14.98 22.67
CA GLU A 211 -6.06 -14.23 22.46
C GLU A 211 -6.41 -14.16 20.97
N THR A 212 -7.68 -13.97 20.64
CA THR A 212 -8.12 -13.67 19.27
C THR A 212 -8.29 -12.17 19.11
N ASP A 213 -7.69 -11.59 18.07
CA ASP A 213 -7.80 -10.16 17.72
C ASP A 213 -7.91 -9.94 16.21
N ALA A 214 -8.31 -8.72 15.82
CA ALA A 214 -8.21 -8.23 14.45
C ALA A 214 -6.74 -7.96 14.10
N PHE A 215 -6.35 -8.27 12.87
CA PHE A 215 -5.10 -7.77 12.31
C PHE A 215 -5.23 -7.64 10.79
N TRP A 216 -4.32 -6.85 10.20
CA TRP A 216 -4.43 -6.46 8.79
C TRP A 216 -3.10 -6.73 8.05
N PRO A 217 -2.83 -7.97 7.64
CA PRO A 217 -1.65 -8.28 6.84
C PRO A 217 -1.76 -7.66 5.44
N GLY A 218 -0.64 -7.48 4.76
CA GLY A 218 -0.62 -6.96 3.39
C GLY A 218 0.72 -6.35 2.99
N MET A 219 0.71 -5.59 1.91
CA MET A 219 1.88 -4.89 1.38
C MET A 219 1.53 -3.43 1.11
N PHE A 220 2.53 -2.56 1.22
CA PHE A 220 2.45 -1.18 0.77
C PHE A 220 3.39 -0.93 -0.40
N LEU A 221 2.95 -0.08 -1.32
CA LEU A 221 3.81 0.64 -2.24
C LEU A 221 4.24 1.95 -1.58
N LEU A 222 5.53 2.03 -1.26
CA LEU A 222 6.16 3.22 -0.72
C LEU A 222 6.79 4.00 -1.88
N PHE A 223 6.33 5.22 -2.12
CA PHE A 223 6.97 6.09 -3.08
C PHE A 223 8.28 6.63 -2.53
N ARG A 224 9.28 6.73 -3.39
CA ARG A 224 10.61 7.23 -3.12
C ARG A 224 10.88 8.30 -4.16
N SER A 225 10.56 9.54 -3.79
CA SER A 225 10.65 10.71 -4.67
C SER A 225 12.08 11.25 -4.69
N SER A 226 12.59 11.50 -5.88
CA SER A 226 13.85 12.20 -6.19
C SER A 226 13.92 13.61 -5.61
N THR A 227 12.80 14.20 -5.22
CA THR A 227 12.79 15.48 -4.48
C THR A 227 13.17 15.32 -3.01
N SER A 228 13.25 14.09 -2.50
CA SER A 228 13.70 13.79 -1.14
C SER A 228 15.21 13.59 -1.08
N ARG A 229 15.81 13.92 0.06
CA ARG A 229 17.25 13.76 0.29
C ARG A 229 17.68 12.30 0.06
N ASN A 230 18.83 12.11 -0.58
CA ASN A 230 19.45 10.79 -0.85
C ASN A 230 18.64 9.87 -1.76
N ILE A 231 17.72 10.40 -2.58
CA ILE A 231 17.00 9.64 -3.59
C ILE A 231 17.36 10.24 -4.96
N GLN A 232 18.09 9.48 -5.78
CA GLN A 232 18.58 9.97 -7.07
C GLN A 232 17.51 9.97 -8.16
N GLN A 233 16.62 8.99 -8.13
CA GLN A 233 15.55 8.80 -9.11
C GLN A 233 14.28 8.32 -8.42
N ASP A 234 13.13 8.65 -9.02
CA ASP A 234 11.84 8.18 -8.54
C ASP A 234 11.75 6.65 -8.65
N TYR A 235 11.22 6.01 -7.61
CA TYR A 235 10.86 4.60 -7.66
C TYR A 235 9.76 4.28 -6.64
N ALA A 236 9.13 3.12 -6.78
CA ALA A 236 8.27 2.55 -5.75
C ALA A 236 8.95 1.36 -5.08
N GLN A 237 8.72 1.19 -3.78
CA GLN A 237 9.24 0.09 -3.00
C GLN A 237 8.08 -0.73 -2.44
N ILE A 238 8.04 -2.02 -2.72
CA ILE A 238 7.14 -2.95 -2.04
C ILE A 238 7.66 -3.17 -0.62
N SER A 239 6.77 -2.96 0.36
CA SER A 239 7.03 -3.16 1.78
C SER A 239 6.00 -4.12 2.36
N ILE A 240 6.43 -5.33 2.76
CA ILE A 240 5.57 -6.32 3.41
C ILE A 240 5.30 -5.87 4.83
N ARG A 241 4.01 -5.81 5.20
CA ARG A 241 3.58 -5.30 6.50
C ARG A 241 3.89 -6.29 7.61
N SER A 242 4.71 -5.81 8.53
CA SER A 242 4.93 -6.39 9.86
C SER A 242 5.40 -7.85 9.85
N ASN A 243 6.68 -8.06 10.15
CA ASN A 243 7.23 -9.34 10.55
C ASN A 243 6.66 -9.80 11.91
N ASN A 244 7.18 -10.90 12.44
CA ASN A 244 6.79 -11.43 13.75
C ASN A 244 7.03 -10.46 14.94
N ARG A 245 7.79 -9.38 14.75
CA ARG A 245 8.04 -8.31 15.72
C ARG A 245 7.30 -7.00 15.39
N GLY A 246 6.47 -7.00 14.35
CA GLY A 246 5.70 -5.82 13.92
C GLY A 246 6.43 -4.88 12.96
N GLN A 247 7.69 -5.16 12.59
CA GLN A 247 8.50 -4.31 11.70
C GLN A 247 8.23 -4.63 10.23
N ASP A 248 8.15 -3.61 9.39
CA ASP A 248 7.99 -3.84 7.95
C ASP A 248 9.25 -4.41 7.30
N ILE A 249 9.04 -5.24 6.28
CA ILE A 249 10.12 -5.88 5.52
C ILE A 249 10.17 -5.24 4.14
N ARG A 250 11.32 -4.65 3.79
CA ARG A 250 11.57 -4.18 2.42
C ARG A 250 11.69 -5.38 1.49
N SER A 251 11.01 -5.31 0.36
CA SER A 251 11.01 -6.36 -0.67
C SER A 251 11.48 -5.75 -2.00
N LEU A 252 10.73 -5.89 -3.07
CA LEU A 252 11.12 -5.49 -4.42
C LEU A 252 11.04 -3.97 -4.66
N LYS A 253 12.02 -3.46 -5.40
CA LYS A 253 12.03 -2.12 -5.98
C LYS A 253 11.36 -2.14 -7.36
N ILE A 254 10.47 -1.21 -7.61
CA ILE A 254 9.78 -0.99 -8.89
C ILE A 254 10.34 0.30 -9.49
N THR A 255 11.13 0.16 -10.55
CA THR A 255 11.70 1.29 -11.30
C THR A 255 10.93 1.60 -12.58
N GLU A 256 10.08 0.69 -13.02
CA GLU A 256 9.25 0.83 -14.21
C GLU A 256 7.77 0.76 -13.81
N PRO A 257 7.01 1.87 -13.96
CA PRO A 257 5.58 1.88 -13.73
C PRO A 257 4.83 1.07 -14.80
N GLY A 258 3.52 0.91 -14.63
CA GLY A 258 2.67 0.05 -15.45
C GLY A 258 1.86 -0.92 -14.59
N TRP A 259 1.37 -1.98 -15.21
CA TRP A 259 0.59 -3.00 -14.51
C TRP A 259 1.47 -3.89 -13.65
N TRP A 260 0.94 -4.24 -12.49
CA TRP A 260 1.51 -5.20 -11.56
C TRP A 260 0.41 -6.10 -11.02
N THR A 261 0.65 -7.41 -11.01
CA THR A 261 -0.23 -8.35 -10.32
C THR A 261 0.29 -8.54 -8.90
N MET A 262 -0.58 -8.40 -7.91
CA MET A 262 -0.25 -8.54 -6.49
C MET A 262 -1.16 -9.59 -5.84
N GLY A 263 -0.61 -10.38 -4.91
CA GLY A 263 -1.31 -11.51 -4.33
C GLY A 263 -0.97 -11.77 -2.86
N LEU A 264 -1.98 -12.24 -2.12
CA LEU A 264 -1.86 -12.75 -0.76
C LEU A 264 -2.43 -14.17 -0.69
N SER A 265 -1.71 -15.10 -0.06
CA SER A 265 -2.23 -16.44 0.25
C SER A 265 -2.03 -16.77 1.73
N PHE A 266 -2.91 -17.62 2.27
CA PHE A 266 -2.97 -17.93 3.70
C PHE A 266 -2.93 -19.45 3.89
N SER A 267 -1.83 -19.98 4.43
CA SER A 267 -1.69 -21.42 4.67
C SER A 267 -2.43 -21.88 5.92
N LYS A 268 -2.69 -23.20 6.00
CA LYS A 268 -3.46 -23.83 7.09
C LYS A 268 -2.87 -23.62 8.49
N ASP A 269 -1.57 -23.37 8.61
CA ASP A 269 -0.90 -23.04 9.87
C ASP A 269 -1.05 -21.56 10.28
N GLY A 270 -1.74 -20.76 9.46
CA GLY A 270 -2.04 -19.36 9.71
C GLY A 270 -0.93 -18.39 9.29
N MET A 271 0.06 -18.84 8.50
CA MET A 271 1.08 -17.97 7.90
C MET A 271 0.50 -17.22 6.69
N VAL A 272 1.03 -16.03 6.41
CA VAL A 272 0.65 -15.22 5.25
C VAL A 272 1.81 -15.17 4.28
N HIS A 273 1.54 -15.38 3.00
CA HIS A 273 2.51 -15.33 1.90
C HIS A 273 2.18 -14.18 0.96
N TYR A 274 3.23 -13.58 0.41
CA TYR A 274 3.16 -12.34 -0.35
C TYR A 274 3.79 -12.57 -1.72
N TYR A 275 3.10 -12.13 -2.77
CA TYR A 275 3.54 -12.29 -4.16
C TYR A 275 3.30 -11.00 -4.94
N ALA A 276 4.21 -10.67 -5.86
CA ALA A 276 3.97 -9.64 -6.86
C ALA A 276 4.86 -9.80 -8.10
N SER A 277 4.31 -9.45 -9.26
CA SER A 277 5.02 -9.47 -10.54
C SER A 277 4.62 -8.28 -11.43
N PRO A 278 5.52 -7.80 -12.30
CA PRO A 278 5.15 -6.86 -13.34
C PRO A 278 4.22 -7.55 -14.36
N GLY A 279 3.31 -6.77 -14.95
CA GLY A 279 2.32 -7.22 -15.91
C GLY A 279 1.00 -7.64 -15.28
N VAL A 280 0.13 -8.20 -16.12
CA VAL A 280 -1.24 -8.61 -15.77
C VAL A 280 -1.40 -10.12 -15.66
N ASP A 281 -0.36 -10.90 -15.94
CA ASP A 281 -0.41 -12.36 -15.91
C ASP A 281 -0.68 -12.89 -14.50
N ASP A 282 -1.17 -14.13 -14.43
CA ASP A 282 -1.34 -14.81 -13.15
C ASP A 282 0.02 -15.01 -12.47
N LEU A 283 0.00 -14.89 -11.14
CA LEU A 283 1.20 -15.07 -10.33
C LEU A 283 1.71 -16.50 -10.43
N THR A 284 3.01 -16.66 -10.26
CA THR A 284 3.71 -17.94 -10.26
C THR A 284 4.50 -18.14 -8.96
N GLU A 285 5.14 -19.30 -8.80
CA GLU A 285 6.04 -19.55 -7.67
C GLU A 285 7.24 -18.59 -7.66
N GLU A 286 7.68 -18.13 -8.84
CA GLU A 286 8.79 -17.20 -8.98
C GLU A 286 8.47 -15.83 -8.38
N ASP A 287 7.19 -15.46 -8.30
CA ASP A 287 6.70 -14.15 -7.85
C ASP A 287 6.63 -13.96 -6.35
N TYR A 288 7.15 -14.94 -5.62
CA TYR A 288 7.20 -14.95 -4.18
C TYR A 288 8.10 -13.84 -3.61
N LEU A 289 7.53 -13.06 -2.68
CA LEU A 289 8.21 -11.96 -2.01
C LEU A 289 8.55 -12.26 -0.54
N GLY A 290 7.82 -13.16 0.11
CA GLY A 290 8.05 -13.50 1.51
C GLY A 290 6.87 -14.18 2.21
N SER A 291 7.13 -14.72 3.39
CA SER A 291 6.12 -15.33 4.26
C SER A 291 6.38 -14.94 5.70
N ASN A 292 5.33 -14.58 6.45
CA ASN A 292 5.45 -14.24 7.86
C ASN A 292 4.17 -14.55 8.64
N TYR A 293 4.29 -14.61 9.97
CA TYR A 293 3.17 -14.45 10.91
C TYR A 293 3.12 -12.98 11.32
N PRO A 294 2.27 -12.13 10.71
CA PRO A 294 2.35 -10.69 10.93
C PRO A 294 2.01 -10.34 12.37
N TYR A 295 2.86 -9.50 13.01
CA TYR A 295 2.77 -9.20 14.45
C TYR A 295 2.91 -10.43 15.36
N GLY A 296 3.38 -11.56 14.82
CA GLY A 296 3.41 -12.85 15.50
C GLY A 296 2.05 -13.56 15.55
N TYR A 297 1.05 -13.08 14.79
CA TYR A 297 -0.30 -13.62 14.84
C TYR A 297 -0.42 -14.82 13.91
N LYS A 298 -1.05 -15.89 14.40
CA LYS A 298 -1.47 -17.02 13.55
C LYS A 298 -2.85 -16.72 13.00
N CYS A 299 -2.98 -16.55 11.70
CA CYS A 299 -4.26 -16.28 11.06
C CYS A 299 -5.25 -17.44 11.32
N LEU A 300 -6.50 -17.10 11.63
CA LEU A 300 -7.60 -18.04 11.84
C LEU A 300 -8.62 -17.96 10.71
N CYS A 301 -8.87 -16.74 10.21
CA CYS A 301 -9.74 -16.54 9.05
C CYS A 301 -9.44 -15.22 8.33
N MET A 302 -9.74 -15.20 7.04
CA MET A 302 -9.80 -14.02 6.19
C MET A 302 -11.26 -13.55 6.08
N ARG A 303 -11.50 -12.24 6.16
CA ARG A 303 -12.84 -11.65 6.14
C ARG A 303 -13.08 -10.76 4.94
N ASN A 304 -12.14 -9.86 4.66
CA ASN A 304 -12.28 -8.88 3.61
C ASN A 304 -10.94 -8.65 2.95
N PHE A 305 -10.97 -8.12 1.74
CA PHE A 305 -9.83 -7.66 0.99
C PHE A 305 -10.00 -6.15 0.78
N PHE A 306 -8.96 -5.35 0.97
CA PHE A 306 -9.11 -3.90 0.97
C PHE A 306 -7.85 -3.15 0.58
N PHE A 307 -8.06 -1.90 0.21
CA PHE A 307 -7.02 -1.00 -0.26
C PHE A 307 -6.88 0.21 0.63
N ASN A 308 -5.66 0.65 0.83
CA ASN A 308 -5.35 1.93 1.45
C ASN A 308 -4.89 2.91 0.38
N VAL A 309 -5.35 4.15 0.48
CA VAL A 309 -4.84 5.28 -0.30
C VAL A 309 -4.35 6.32 0.67
N ALA A 310 -3.07 6.68 0.56
CA ALA A 310 -2.45 7.65 1.45
C ALA A 310 -2.17 8.97 0.72
N ASN A 311 -2.31 10.07 1.45
CA ASN A 311 -1.85 11.38 1.02
C ASN A 311 -1.42 12.22 2.24
N TRP A 312 -0.80 13.35 1.95
CA TRP A 312 -0.58 14.42 2.91
C TRP A 312 -1.84 15.28 3.03
N ASP A 313 -2.52 15.18 4.17
CA ASP A 313 -3.80 15.87 4.42
C ASP A 313 -3.57 17.36 4.72
N ASN A 314 -3.33 18.14 3.66
CA ASN A 314 -3.14 19.60 3.70
C ASN A 314 -4.24 20.37 2.97
N GLY A 315 -5.32 19.70 2.54
CA GLY A 315 -6.41 20.30 1.77
C GLY A 315 -6.04 20.78 0.36
N ARG A 316 -4.86 20.41 -0.14
CA ARG A 316 -4.33 20.83 -1.45
C ARG A 316 -3.87 19.65 -2.30
N SER A 317 -3.08 18.76 -1.72
CA SER A 317 -2.46 17.63 -2.40
C SER A 317 -3.46 16.49 -2.60
N TRP A 318 -3.50 15.97 -3.82
CA TRP A 318 -4.16 14.70 -4.12
C TRP A 318 -3.18 13.54 -3.92
N SER A 319 -3.68 12.39 -3.48
CA SER A 319 -2.95 11.12 -3.56
C SER A 319 -2.60 10.78 -5.01
N THR A 320 -1.68 9.83 -5.22
CA THR A 320 -1.54 9.16 -6.51
C THR A 320 -2.92 8.61 -6.97
N PRO A 321 -3.29 8.73 -8.26
CA PRO A 321 -4.56 8.22 -8.80
C PRO A 321 -4.45 6.71 -9.04
N TRP A 322 -4.73 5.93 -8.01
CA TRP A 322 -4.59 4.48 -8.06
C TRP A 322 -5.70 3.83 -8.87
N VAL A 323 -5.33 2.90 -9.74
CA VAL A 323 -6.26 2.10 -10.51
C VAL A 323 -6.02 0.63 -10.21
N ILE A 324 -7.09 -0.10 -9.94
CA ILE A 324 -7.07 -1.56 -9.82
C ILE A 324 -8.00 -2.19 -10.85
N ASP A 325 -7.71 -3.43 -11.20
CA ASP A 325 -8.56 -4.29 -12.02
C ASP A 325 -8.56 -5.72 -11.46
N ASP A 326 -9.66 -6.42 -11.71
CA ASP A 326 -9.86 -7.84 -11.42
C ASP A 326 -9.40 -8.30 -10.01
N PRO A 327 -9.85 -7.65 -8.90
CA PRO A 327 -9.67 -8.19 -7.57
C PRO A 327 -10.44 -9.49 -7.38
N MET A 328 -9.71 -10.60 -7.25
CA MET A 328 -10.25 -11.94 -7.17
C MET A 328 -10.02 -12.59 -5.81
N VAL A 329 -10.92 -13.48 -5.41
CA VAL A 329 -10.84 -14.30 -4.18
C VAL A 329 -10.97 -15.78 -4.52
N PHE A 330 -10.10 -16.60 -3.94
CA PHE A 330 -10.03 -18.04 -4.16
C PHE A 330 -9.96 -18.81 -2.84
N VAL A 331 -10.39 -20.07 -2.86
CA VAL A 331 -10.29 -21.01 -1.74
C VAL A 331 -9.97 -22.42 -2.19
N THR A 332 -9.24 -23.17 -1.38
CA THR A 332 -9.11 -24.63 -1.49
C THR A 332 -9.91 -25.29 -0.37
N PRO A 333 -11.20 -25.59 -0.57
CA PRO A 333 -12.04 -26.12 0.50
C PRO A 333 -11.63 -27.57 0.87
N PRO A 334 -12.01 -28.06 2.07
CA PRO A 334 -11.75 -29.43 2.47
C PRO A 334 -12.37 -30.44 1.49
N THR A 335 -11.70 -31.57 1.30
CA THR A 335 -12.17 -32.67 0.44
C THR A 335 -13.62 -33.04 0.77
N GLY A 336 -14.47 -33.11 -0.26
CA GLY A 336 -15.88 -33.48 -0.14
C GLY A 336 -16.83 -32.29 0.07
N MET A 337 -16.35 -31.06 0.16
CA MET A 337 -17.19 -29.86 0.12
C MET A 337 -17.50 -29.47 -1.32
N ALA A 338 -18.78 -29.22 -1.64
CA ALA A 338 -19.20 -28.73 -2.95
C ALA A 338 -19.11 -27.19 -3.02
N ALA A 339 -19.04 -26.62 -4.24
CA ALA A 339 -18.82 -25.18 -4.43
C ALA A 339 -19.95 -24.34 -3.83
N GLU A 340 -21.17 -24.87 -3.85
CA GLU A 340 -22.36 -24.20 -3.34
C GLU A 340 -22.38 -24.16 -1.80
N ASP A 341 -21.60 -25.01 -1.12
CA ASP A 341 -21.50 -25.06 0.34
C ASP A 341 -20.53 -24.03 0.94
N ILE A 342 -19.70 -23.42 0.09
CA ILE A 342 -18.82 -22.30 0.46
C ILE A 342 -19.68 -21.10 0.89
N TYR A 343 -20.72 -20.78 0.11
CA TYR A 343 -21.69 -19.75 0.45
C TYR A 343 -22.56 -20.19 1.63
N ARG A 344 -22.82 -19.27 2.56
CA ARG A 344 -23.67 -19.57 3.71
C ARG A 344 -25.11 -19.76 3.29
N LYS A 345 -25.66 -20.94 3.60
CA LYS A 345 -27.09 -21.24 3.48
C LYS A 345 -27.85 -20.64 4.66
N LYS A 346 -29.10 -20.21 4.42
CA LYS A 346 -29.97 -19.66 5.48
C LYS A 346 -30.11 -20.67 6.61
N GLY A 347 -29.90 -20.22 7.86
CA GLY A 347 -29.95 -21.08 9.05
C GLY A 347 -28.70 -21.93 9.31
N GLN A 348 -27.74 -21.98 8.37
CA GLN A 348 -26.47 -22.68 8.59
C GLN A 348 -25.66 -21.98 9.68
N ARG A 349 -25.25 -22.77 10.68
CA ARG A 349 -24.24 -22.36 11.67
C ARG A 349 -22.88 -22.38 10.99
N VAL A 350 -22.15 -21.30 11.14
CA VAL A 350 -20.78 -21.14 10.62
C VAL A 350 -19.85 -20.84 11.78
N PRO A 351 -18.58 -21.26 11.72
CA PRO A 351 -17.58 -20.86 12.70
C PRO A 351 -17.54 -19.35 12.88
N THR A 352 -17.41 -18.91 14.14
CA THR A 352 -17.21 -17.50 14.47
C THR A 352 -15.85 -17.34 15.14
N TYR A 353 -15.25 -16.17 14.91
CA TYR A 353 -13.91 -15.84 15.40
C TYR A 353 -14.00 -14.55 16.23
N PRO A 354 -14.62 -14.62 17.43
CA PRO A 354 -14.84 -13.43 18.25
C PRO A 354 -13.51 -12.85 18.74
N ILE A 355 -13.42 -11.52 18.80
CA ILE A 355 -12.28 -10.86 19.46
C ILE A 355 -12.39 -11.15 20.96
N THR A 356 -11.35 -11.78 21.52
CA THR A 356 -11.24 -12.05 22.96
C THR A 356 -10.27 -11.11 23.66
N LYS A 357 -9.38 -10.47 22.90
CA LYS A 357 -8.48 -9.45 23.43
C LYS A 357 -9.31 -8.30 23.96
N LYS A 358 -9.16 -8.01 25.25
CA LYS A 358 -9.77 -6.83 25.84
C LYS A 358 -9.10 -5.61 25.21
N LYS A 359 -9.89 -4.69 24.65
CA LYS A 359 -9.38 -3.35 24.39
C LYS A 359 -9.05 -2.75 25.75
N ASP A 360 -7.78 -2.75 26.13
CA ASP A 360 -7.35 -1.94 27.25
C ASP A 360 -7.75 -0.50 26.91
N LYS A 361 -8.45 0.18 27.84
CA LYS A 361 -8.78 1.61 27.74
C LYS A 361 -7.52 2.47 27.89
N GLU A 362 -6.42 2.12 27.22
CA GLU A 362 -5.19 2.89 27.17
C GLU A 362 -5.11 3.69 25.85
N HIS A 363 -6.14 4.49 25.57
CA HIS A 363 -6.01 5.64 24.64
C HIS A 363 -5.21 6.78 25.27
N GLY A 364 -4.08 6.47 25.90
CA GLY A 364 -3.23 7.43 26.59
C GLY A 364 -1.73 7.23 26.43
N LYS A 365 -1.26 6.17 25.76
CA LYS A 365 0.20 5.85 25.73
C LYS A 365 0.76 5.26 24.44
N TYR A 366 0.04 5.27 23.32
CA TYR A 366 0.74 5.31 22.03
C TYR A 366 1.24 6.74 21.83
N SER A 367 2.34 7.07 22.51
CA SER A 367 3.18 8.18 22.09
C SER A 367 3.48 8.00 20.60
N ASN A 368 3.47 9.10 19.87
CA ASN A 368 3.86 9.27 18.46
C ASN A 368 5.31 8.81 18.14
N ARG A 369 5.84 7.76 18.77
CA ARG A 369 7.21 7.24 18.56
C ARG A 369 7.27 5.96 17.75
N GLY A 370 6.16 5.45 17.23
CA GLY A 370 6.13 4.28 16.34
C GLY A 370 6.14 4.57 14.84
N PHE A 371 5.76 5.79 14.41
CA PHE A 371 5.66 6.14 12.99
C PHE A 371 6.80 7.05 12.50
N PHE A 372 7.53 7.70 13.42
CA PHE A 372 8.60 8.65 13.11
C PHE A 372 10.01 8.03 13.08
N GLY A 373 10.17 6.73 13.37
CA GLY A 373 11.47 6.08 13.52
C GLY A 373 12.14 5.59 12.23
N LEU A 374 11.49 5.71 11.07
CA LEU A 374 12.03 5.20 9.79
C LEU A 374 12.04 6.25 8.66
N PHE A 375 11.86 7.52 9.00
CA PHE A 375 11.92 8.63 8.04
C PHE A 375 12.89 9.69 8.55
N ARG A 376 14.18 9.36 8.41
CA ARG A 376 15.26 10.31 8.18
C ARG A 376 16.03 9.86 6.96
#